data_AF-A0A847SW91-F1
#
_entry.id   AF-A0A847SW91-F1
#
_cell.length_a   1.000
_cell.length_b   1.000
_cell.length_c   1.000
_cell.angle_alpha   90.00
_cell.angle_beta   90.00
_cell.angle_gamma   90.00
#
_symmetry.space_group_name_H-M   'P 1'
#
loop_
_entity.id
_entity.type
_entity.pdbx_description
1 polymer ?
#
loop_
_entity_poly.entity_id
_entity_poly.type
_entity_poly.pdbx_seq_one_letter_code
_entity_poly.pdbx_strand_id
1 'polypeptide(L)'
;MEKTTAGLDNFIAISVPLTGYSRVALLATGMATDYYHAVRRIIGDDRMDDFLAVTADILQHTHDKAPALDREIRQQLLASLQYGPVTRNIIQLWYWGAWLPLPDAWIAKYGKGVKGNENHFISPAAYQQGLIWQAMGSHPEGSKQPGFGSWSIAPLS
;
A
#
# COMPACT_ATOMS: atom_id res chain seq x y z
N MET A 1 13.79 15.70 -9.82
CA MET A 1 12.31 15.71 -9.77
C MET A 1 11.73 14.61 -10.65
N GLU A 2 12.23 14.42 -11.89
CA GLU A 2 11.74 13.42 -12.86
C GLU A 2 11.77 11.95 -12.37
N LYS A 3 12.84 11.53 -11.67
CA LYS A 3 12.95 10.15 -11.13
C LYS A 3 11.88 9.82 -10.08
N THR A 4 11.46 10.80 -9.28
CA THR A 4 10.44 10.62 -8.23
C THR A 4 9.05 10.41 -8.83
N THR A 5 8.71 11.16 -9.89
CA THR A 5 7.44 11.02 -10.61
C THR A 5 7.34 9.65 -11.29
N ALA A 6 8.40 9.24 -12.01
CA ALA A 6 8.45 7.92 -12.64
C ALA A 6 8.33 6.76 -11.61
N GLY A 7 8.97 6.90 -10.44
CA GLY A 7 8.86 5.92 -9.37
C GLY A 7 7.45 5.80 -8.78
N LEU A 8 6.77 6.93 -8.58
CA LEU A 8 5.39 6.95 -8.12
C LEU A 8 4.44 6.33 -9.16
N ASP A 9 4.63 6.63 -10.44
CA ASP A 9 3.81 6.05 -11.52
C ASP A 9 3.95 4.54 -11.59
N ASN A 10 5.18 4.00 -11.48
CA ASN A 10 5.41 2.56 -11.42
C ASN A 10 4.76 1.92 -10.19
N PHE A 11 4.86 2.56 -9.03
CA PHE A 11 4.21 2.10 -7.79
C PHE A 11 2.70 2.01 -7.93
N ILE A 12 2.06 3.00 -8.56
CA ILE A 12 0.63 3.00 -8.82
C ILE A 12 0.29 1.92 -9.86
N ALA A 13 1.07 1.82 -10.94
CA ALA A 13 0.82 0.87 -12.02
C ALA A 13 0.83 -0.59 -11.52
N ILE A 14 1.77 -0.96 -10.66
CA ILE A 14 1.79 -2.31 -10.07
C ILE A 14 0.70 -2.49 -8.99
N SER A 15 0.28 -1.42 -8.32
CA SER A 15 -0.78 -1.49 -7.30
C SER A 15 -2.14 -1.84 -7.89
N VAL A 16 -2.40 -1.49 -9.16
CA VAL A 16 -3.66 -1.82 -9.87
C VAL A 16 -3.93 -3.33 -9.88
N PRO A 17 -3.06 -4.20 -10.47
CA PRO A 17 -3.30 -5.64 -10.46
C PRO A 17 -3.16 -6.26 -9.06
N LEU A 18 -2.39 -5.67 -8.15
CA LEU A 18 -2.26 -6.17 -6.77
C LEU A 18 -3.54 -6.00 -5.93
N THR A 19 -4.34 -4.97 -6.22
CA THR A 19 -5.56 -4.65 -5.47
C THR A 19 -6.84 -4.99 -6.23
N GLY A 20 -6.79 -5.09 -7.56
CA GLY A 20 -7.95 -5.20 -8.43
C GLY A 20 -8.70 -3.87 -8.65
N TYR A 21 -8.21 -2.76 -8.09
CA TYR A 21 -8.80 -1.43 -8.27
C TYR A 21 -8.15 -0.67 -9.44
N SER A 22 -8.92 0.17 -10.12
CA SER A 22 -8.41 0.98 -11.22
C SER A 22 -7.42 2.05 -10.75
N ARG A 23 -6.54 2.52 -11.64
CA ARG A 23 -5.62 3.64 -11.36
C ARG A 23 -6.35 4.87 -10.83
N VAL A 24 -7.53 5.17 -11.39
CA VAL A 24 -8.36 6.30 -10.95
C VAL A 24 -8.86 6.09 -9.52
N ALA A 25 -9.32 4.89 -9.17
CA ALA A 25 -9.75 4.59 -7.81
C ALA A 25 -8.60 4.71 -6.80
N LEU A 26 -7.41 4.19 -7.14
CA LEU A 26 -6.22 4.32 -6.29
C LEU A 26 -5.81 5.78 -6.08
N LEU A 27 -5.83 6.60 -7.13
CA LEU A 27 -5.52 8.03 -7.04
C LEU A 27 -6.59 8.81 -6.25
N ALA A 28 -7.86 8.45 -6.40
CA ALA A 28 -8.97 9.11 -5.71
C ALA A 28 -8.89 8.98 -4.18
N THR A 29 -8.16 7.99 -3.65
CA THR A 29 -7.89 7.88 -2.21
C THR A 29 -7.07 9.05 -1.67
N GLY A 30 -6.30 9.74 -2.52
CA GLY A 30 -5.30 10.73 -2.09
C GLY A 30 -4.05 10.14 -1.43
N MET A 31 -3.96 8.81 -1.26
CA MET A 31 -2.92 8.15 -0.46
C MET A 31 -1.71 7.66 -1.26
N ALA A 32 -1.74 7.74 -2.60
CA ALA A 32 -0.70 7.14 -3.45
C ALA A 32 0.71 7.63 -3.11
N THR A 33 0.89 8.94 -2.97
CA THR A 33 2.18 9.57 -2.64
C THR A 33 2.64 9.20 -1.23
N ASP A 34 1.74 9.21 -0.26
CA ASP A 34 2.03 8.88 1.14
C ASP A 34 2.45 7.41 1.29
N TYR A 35 1.74 6.48 0.62
CA TYR A 35 2.10 5.06 0.62
C TYR A 35 3.43 4.82 -0.09
N TYR A 36 3.67 5.45 -1.23
CA TYR A 36 4.96 5.38 -1.92
C TYR A 36 6.10 5.81 -1.00
N HIS A 37 5.98 6.97 -0.35
CA HIS A 37 7.00 7.48 0.56
C HIS A 37 7.13 6.66 1.84
N ALA A 38 6.03 6.15 2.38
CA ALA A 38 6.06 5.28 3.56
C ALA A 38 6.83 3.99 3.27
N VAL A 39 6.51 3.30 2.17
CA VAL A 39 7.22 2.08 1.76
C VAL A 39 8.71 2.39 1.56
N ARG A 40 9.04 3.44 0.79
CA ARG A 40 10.42 3.85 0.53
C ARG A 40 11.20 4.17 1.81
N ARG A 41 10.59 4.89 2.75
CA ARG A 41 11.19 5.22 4.05
C ARG A 41 11.42 3.97 4.89
N ILE A 42 10.46 3.04 4.90
CA ILE A 42 10.51 1.86 5.76
C ILE A 42 11.49 0.83 5.23
N ILE A 43 11.42 0.51 3.94
CA ILE A 43 12.27 -0.51 3.34
C ILE A 43 13.58 0.06 2.82
N GLY A 44 13.78 1.37 2.79
CA GLY A 44 14.98 2.02 2.30
C GLY A 44 15.02 2.23 0.78
N ASP A 45 15.80 3.24 0.35
CA ASP A 45 15.86 3.70 -1.03
C ASP A 45 16.28 2.61 -2.03
N ASP A 46 17.40 1.92 -1.77
CA ASP A 46 17.95 0.92 -2.69
C ASP A 46 16.95 -0.19 -2.99
N ARG A 47 16.28 -0.69 -1.94
CA ARG A 47 15.31 -1.78 -2.07
C ARG A 47 14.01 -1.33 -2.72
N MET A 48 13.61 -0.08 -2.50
CA MET A 48 12.49 0.50 -3.23
C MET A 48 12.83 0.66 -4.71
N ASP A 49 14.01 1.15 -5.05
CA ASP A 49 14.47 1.29 -6.43
C ASP A 49 14.55 -0.08 -7.12
N ASP A 50 15.10 -1.11 -6.46
CA ASP A 50 15.14 -2.49 -6.96
C ASP A 50 13.73 -3.07 -7.16
N PHE A 51 12.84 -2.90 -6.18
CA PHE A 51 11.45 -3.36 -6.29
C PHE A 51 10.76 -2.70 -7.48
N LEU A 52 10.88 -1.37 -7.63
CA LEU A 52 10.29 -0.63 -8.74
C LEU A 52 10.84 -1.09 -10.09
N ALA A 53 12.13 -1.40 -10.17
CA ALA A 53 12.75 -1.93 -11.38
C ALA A 53 12.13 -3.29 -11.78
N VAL A 54 11.98 -4.22 -10.82
CA VAL A 54 11.31 -5.51 -11.07
C VAL A 54 9.86 -5.31 -11.52
N THR A 55 9.12 -4.40 -10.89
CA THR A 55 7.72 -4.15 -11.26
C THR A 55 7.59 -3.51 -12.64
N ALA A 56 8.50 -2.60 -13.00
CA ALA A 56 8.53 -1.98 -14.32
C ALA A 56 8.82 -3.01 -15.41
N ASP A 57 9.76 -3.93 -15.15
CA ASP A 57 10.09 -5.04 -16.05
C ASP A 57 8.88 -5.95 -16.30
N ILE A 58 8.17 -6.36 -15.24
CA ILE A 58 6.95 -7.18 -15.34
C ILE A 58 5.89 -6.48 -16.20
N LEU A 59 5.64 -5.18 -15.95
CA LEU A 59 4.64 -4.40 -16.67
C LEU A 59 5.02 -4.23 -18.15
N GLN A 60 6.30 -4.01 -18.45
CA GLN A 60 6.79 -3.88 -19.82
C GLN A 60 6.68 -5.19 -20.61
N HIS A 61 7.07 -6.32 -20.01
CA HIS A 61 7.11 -7.62 -20.70
C HIS A 61 5.74 -8.24 -20.95
N THR A 62 4.73 -7.87 -20.15
CA THR A 62 3.40 -8.51 -20.21
C THR A 62 2.41 -7.78 -21.11
N HIS A 63 2.69 -6.51 -21.49
CA HIS A 63 1.89 -5.71 -22.44
C HIS A 63 0.36 -5.85 -22.22
N ASP A 64 -0.11 -5.68 -20.98
CA ASP A 64 -1.52 -5.77 -20.57
C ASP A 64 -2.21 -7.14 -20.77
N LYS A 65 -1.46 -8.21 -21.04
CA LYS A 65 -2.02 -9.57 -21.08
C LYS A 65 -2.28 -10.05 -19.66
N ALA A 66 -3.51 -9.87 -19.18
CA ALA A 66 -3.90 -10.17 -17.81
C ALA A 66 -3.44 -11.55 -17.28
N PRO A 67 -3.54 -12.67 -18.02
CA PRO A 67 -3.05 -13.96 -17.53
C PRO A 67 -1.52 -14.05 -17.38
N ALA A 68 -0.77 -13.38 -18.28
CA ALA A 68 0.69 -13.34 -18.19
C ALA A 68 1.13 -12.43 -17.02
N LEU A 69 0.48 -11.27 -16.88
CA LEU A 69 0.73 -10.33 -15.78
C LEU A 69 0.49 -10.97 -14.40
N ASP A 70 -0.65 -11.64 -14.20
CA ASP A 70 -0.95 -12.33 -12.94
C ASP A 70 0.11 -13.39 -12.61
N ARG A 71 0.55 -14.17 -13.63
CA ARG A 71 1.60 -15.18 -13.43
C ARG A 71 2.93 -14.55 -13.01
N GLU A 72 3.39 -13.50 -13.68
CA GLU A 72 4.66 -12.85 -13.36
C GLU A 72 4.61 -12.19 -11.97
N ILE A 73 3.51 -11.52 -11.61
CA ILE A 73 3.31 -10.96 -10.26
C ILE A 73 3.39 -12.07 -9.20
N ARG A 74 2.72 -13.21 -9.43
CA ARG A 74 2.76 -14.33 -8.49
C ARG A 74 4.17 -14.86 -8.30
N GLN A 75 4.90 -15.07 -9.39
CA GLN A 75 6.21 -15.72 -9.37
C GLN A 75 7.32 -14.78 -8.88
N GLN A 76 7.38 -13.55 -9.39
CA GLN A 76 8.49 -12.64 -9.15
C GLN A 76 8.27 -11.74 -7.92
N LEU A 77 7.03 -11.46 -7.55
CA LEU A 77 6.71 -10.60 -6.39
C LEU A 77 6.19 -11.43 -5.22
N LEU A 78 5.03 -12.08 -5.34
CA LEU A 78 4.35 -12.69 -4.19
C LEU A 78 5.08 -13.94 -3.65
N ALA A 79 5.64 -14.78 -4.53
CA ALA A 79 6.40 -15.98 -4.16
C ALA A 79 7.88 -15.68 -3.87
N SER A 80 8.37 -14.49 -4.19
CA SER A 80 9.75 -14.09 -3.91
C SER A 80 9.99 -13.98 -2.41
N LEU A 81 11.10 -14.57 -1.94
CA LEU A 81 11.53 -14.42 -0.55
C LEU A 81 11.89 -12.97 -0.21
N GLN A 82 12.41 -12.21 -1.18
CA GLN A 82 12.81 -10.81 -0.97
C GLN A 82 11.62 -9.86 -1.09
N TYR A 83 10.78 -10.02 -2.13
CA TYR A 83 9.71 -9.07 -2.43
C TYR A 83 8.35 -9.48 -1.90
N GLY A 84 8.14 -10.75 -1.54
CA GLY A 84 6.85 -11.26 -1.11
C GLY A 84 6.29 -10.56 0.13
N PRO A 85 7.06 -10.41 1.22
CA PRO A 85 6.60 -9.70 2.40
C PRO A 85 6.31 -8.21 2.15
N VAL A 86 7.13 -7.54 1.34
CA VAL A 86 6.92 -6.13 0.96
C VAL A 86 5.66 -5.98 0.10
N THR A 87 5.47 -6.84 -0.89
CA THR A 87 4.31 -6.82 -1.80
C THR A 87 3.00 -7.02 -1.02
N ARG A 88 2.97 -7.95 -0.07
CA ARG A 88 1.81 -8.16 0.80
C ARG A 88 1.53 -6.95 1.69
N ASN A 89 2.57 -6.31 2.21
CA ASN A 89 2.42 -5.06 2.96
C ASN A 89 1.87 -3.92 2.11
N ILE A 90 2.29 -3.79 0.84
CA ILE A 90 1.71 -2.80 -0.09
C ILE A 90 0.21 -3.06 -0.30
N ILE A 91 -0.21 -4.32 -0.45
CA ILE A 91 -1.64 -4.66 -0.52
C ILE A 91 -2.35 -4.25 0.78
N GLN A 92 -1.76 -4.54 1.95
CA GLN A 92 -2.34 -4.18 3.24
C GLN A 92 -2.43 -2.67 3.44
N LEU A 93 -1.44 -1.89 2.98
CA LEU A 93 -1.49 -0.43 2.98
C LEU A 93 -2.69 0.08 2.19
N TRP A 94 -2.96 -0.47 1.01
CA TRP A 94 -4.11 -0.05 0.22
C TRP A 94 -5.45 -0.37 0.89
N TYR A 95 -5.58 -1.55 1.49
CA TYR A 95 -6.84 -1.95 2.11
C TYR A 95 -7.08 -1.29 3.47
N TRP A 96 -6.05 -1.20 4.31
CA TRP A 96 -6.18 -0.81 5.72
C TRP A 96 -5.55 0.55 6.04
N GLY A 97 -4.66 1.06 5.19
CA GLY A 97 -3.88 2.27 5.49
C GLY A 97 -2.82 2.07 6.57
N ALA A 98 -2.49 0.83 6.92
CA ALA A 98 -1.55 0.46 7.96
C ALA A 98 -0.39 -0.37 7.42
N TRP A 99 0.79 -0.12 7.98
CA TRP A 99 1.96 -0.97 7.81
C TRP A 99 1.93 -2.09 8.85
N LEU A 100 2.19 -3.33 8.42
CA LEU A 100 2.38 -4.47 9.32
C LEU A 100 3.86 -4.85 9.39
N PRO A 101 4.36 -5.27 10.56
CA PRO A 101 5.75 -5.64 10.72
C PRO A 101 6.12 -6.79 9.77
N LEU A 102 7.21 -6.60 9.03
CA LEU A 102 7.83 -7.64 8.20
C LEU A 102 8.35 -8.79 9.08
N PRO A 103 8.33 -10.05 8.62
CA PRO A 103 8.74 -11.20 9.42
C PRO A 103 10.20 -11.13 9.89
N ASP A 104 10.50 -11.59 11.11
CA ASP A 104 11.85 -11.57 11.68
C ASP A 104 12.88 -12.29 10.81
N ALA A 105 12.51 -13.45 10.25
CA ALA A 105 13.37 -14.19 9.33
C ALA A 105 13.69 -13.41 8.05
N TRP A 106 12.76 -12.57 7.59
CA TRP A 106 12.98 -11.67 6.47
C TRP A 106 13.90 -10.52 6.88
N ILE A 107 13.69 -9.92 8.05
CA ILE A 107 14.54 -8.84 8.57
C ILE A 107 15.98 -9.31 8.76
N ALA A 108 16.20 -10.52 9.28
CA ALA A 108 17.54 -11.08 9.45
C ALA A 108 18.30 -11.23 8.13
N LYS A 109 17.61 -11.53 7.03
CA LYS A 109 18.22 -11.78 5.71
C LYS A 109 18.27 -10.55 4.80
N TYR A 110 17.21 -9.76 4.81
CA TYR A 110 16.98 -8.66 3.88
C TYR A 110 16.76 -7.32 4.58
N GLY A 111 16.76 -7.24 5.91
CA GLY A 111 16.36 -6.04 6.67
C GLY A 111 17.40 -4.92 6.76
N LYS A 112 18.55 -5.02 6.07
CA LYS A 112 19.55 -3.94 6.07
C LYS A 112 18.90 -2.63 5.58
N GLY A 113 18.94 -1.61 6.43
CA GLY A 113 18.38 -0.29 6.17
C GLY A 113 16.90 -0.12 6.51
N VAL A 114 16.23 -1.17 7.01
CA VAL A 114 14.83 -1.10 7.41
C VAL A 114 14.66 -0.24 8.67
N LYS A 115 13.67 0.64 8.67
CA LYS A 115 13.31 1.52 9.80
C LYS A 115 11.81 1.61 9.94
N GLY A 116 11.29 1.78 11.14
CA GLY A 116 9.84 1.95 11.34
C GLY A 116 9.02 0.71 11.00
N ASN A 117 9.57 -0.49 11.24
CA ASN A 117 8.92 -1.78 10.96
C ASN A 117 8.01 -2.22 12.13
N GLU A 118 7.16 -1.33 12.60
CA GLU A 118 6.17 -1.58 13.64
C GLU A 118 4.76 -1.49 13.06
N ASN A 119 3.76 -2.08 13.72
CA ASN A 119 2.37 -1.94 13.29
C ASN A 119 1.89 -0.51 13.53
N HIS A 120 1.55 0.22 12.47
CA HIS A 120 1.04 1.59 12.57
C HIS A 120 0.26 2.02 11.33
N PHE A 121 -0.71 2.92 11.51
CA PHE A 121 -1.31 3.64 10.39
C PHE A 121 -0.31 4.66 9.83
N ILE A 122 -0.29 4.81 8.49
CA ILE A 122 0.60 5.78 7.84
C ILE A 122 0.19 7.21 8.17
N SER A 123 -1.12 7.46 8.25
CA SER A 123 -1.69 8.74 8.66
C SER A 123 -3.14 8.54 9.13
N PRO A 124 -3.75 9.50 9.83
CA PRO A 124 -5.18 9.46 10.13
C PRO A 124 -6.05 9.34 8.87
N ALA A 125 -5.64 9.96 7.76
CA ALA A 125 -6.33 9.87 6.48
C ALA A 125 -6.25 8.46 5.88
N ALA A 126 -5.13 7.75 6.08
CA ALA A 126 -4.93 6.40 5.55
C ALA A 126 -6.03 5.42 6.01
N TYR A 127 -6.44 5.49 7.27
CA TYR A 127 -7.55 4.69 7.80
C TYR A 127 -8.87 5.02 7.11
N GLN A 128 -9.14 6.32 6.88
CA GLN A 128 -10.39 6.77 6.25
C GLN A 128 -10.46 6.44 4.76
N GLN A 129 -9.32 6.39 4.09
CA GLN A 129 -9.22 6.19 2.64
C GLN A 129 -8.91 4.73 2.26
N GLY A 130 -8.93 3.81 3.23
CA GLY A 130 -8.69 2.39 2.99
C GLY A 130 -9.70 1.77 2.01
N LEU A 131 -9.21 0.98 1.05
CA LEU A 131 -10.06 0.33 0.04
C LEU A 131 -11.03 -0.69 0.65
N ILE A 132 -10.80 -1.13 1.91
CA ILE A 132 -11.71 -2.04 2.60
C ILE A 132 -13.14 -1.47 2.71
N TRP A 133 -13.28 -0.15 2.89
CA TRP A 133 -14.59 0.48 3.00
C TRP A 133 -15.40 0.35 1.71
N GLN A 134 -14.74 0.57 0.57
CA GLN A 134 -15.35 0.38 -0.75
C GLN A 134 -15.69 -1.09 -0.99
N ALA A 135 -14.79 -2.02 -0.63
CA ALA A 135 -15.01 -3.45 -0.79
C ALA A 135 -16.21 -3.96 0.03
N MET A 136 -16.47 -3.36 1.19
CA MET A 136 -17.62 -3.68 2.06
C MET A 136 -18.89 -2.91 1.69
N GLY A 137 -18.84 -1.95 0.75
CA GLY A 137 -19.95 -1.04 0.48
C GLY A 137 -20.31 -0.13 1.66
N SER A 138 -19.31 0.20 2.50
CA SER A 138 -19.46 0.96 3.75
C SER A 138 -18.60 2.23 3.75
N HIS A 139 -18.61 2.95 4.87
CA HIS A 139 -17.78 4.12 5.13
C HIS A 139 -17.00 3.91 6.43
N PRO A 140 -15.86 4.59 6.62
CA PRO A 140 -15.08 4.48 7.85
C PRO A 140 -15.89 4.93 9.05
N GLU A 141 -16.01 4.05 10.05
CA GLU A 141 -16.55 4.40 11.36
C GLU A 141 -15.62 5.43 12.04
N GLY A 142 -16.19 6.54 12.50
CA GLY A 142 -15.44 7.65 13.12
C GLY A 142 -15.07 8.82 12.18
N SER A 143 -15.47 8.79 10.90
CA SER A 143 -15.26 9.89 9.93
C SER A 143 -16.08 11.16 10.21
N LYS A 144 -17.02 11.10 11.15
CA LYS A 144 -17.60 12.25 11.83
C LYS A 144 -17.39 12.05 13.32
N GLN A 145 -16.51 12.82 13.94
CA GLN A 145 -16.66 13.05 15.38
C GLN A 145 -18.08 13.64 15.55
N PRO A 146 -18.97 13.06 16.37
CA PRO A 146 -20.00 13.89 16.96
C PRO A 146 -19.25 15.05 17.60
N GLY A 147 -19.57 16.30 17.26
CA GLY A 147 -18.91 17.45 17.86
C GLY A 147 -18.79 17.26 19.37
N PHE A 148 -17.64 17.62 19.94
CA PHE A 148 -17.37 17.57 21.38
C PHE A 148 -18.62 18.07 22.14
N GLY A 149 -19.33 17.17 22.84
CA GLY A 149 -20.62 17.49 23.50
C GLY A 149 -21.86 16.68 23.08
N SER A 150 -21.78 15.70 22.16
CA SER A 150 -22.96 14.84 21.87
C SER A 150 -23.37 13.94 23.04
N TRP A 151 -22.46 13.70 23.99
CA TRP A 151 -22.68 12.88 25.18
C TRP A 151 -23.14 13.69 26.40
N SER A 152 -23.25 15.02 26.29
CA SER A 152 -23.73 15.87 27.39
C SER A 152 -25.24 16.10 27.39
N ILE A 153 -25.99 15.50 26.45
CA ILE A 153 -27.44 15.62 26.41
C ILE A 153 -28.04 14.37 27.05
N ALA A 154 -28.55 14.51 28.27
CA ALA A 154 -29.34 13.46 28.91
C ALA A 154 -30.60 13.18 28.06
N PRO A 155 -30.98 11.91 27.83
CA PRO A 155 -32.20 11.61 27.11
C PRO A 155 -33.39 12.18 27.87
N LEU A 156 -34.29 12.86 27.15
CA LEU A 156 -35.58 13.28 27.70
C LEU A 156 -36.35 12.02 28.08
N SER A 157 -36.80 11.99 29.34
CA SER A 157 -37.51 10.87 29.97
C SER A 157 -38.87 10.59 29.34
#